data_AF-A0A0F9EMT4-F1
#
_entry.id   AF-A0A0F9EMT4-F1
#
_cell.length_a   1.000
_cell.length_b   1.000
_cell.length_c   1.000
_cell.angle_alpha   90.00
_cell.angle_beta   90.00
_cell.angle_gamma   90.00
#
_symmetry.space_group_name_H-M   'P 1'
#
loop_
_entity.id
_entity.type
_entity.pdbx_description
1 polymer ?
#
loop_
_entity_poly.entity_id
_entity_poly.type
_entity_poly.pdbx_seq_one_letter_code
_entity_poly.pdbx_strand_id
1 'polypeptide(L)'
;TEHERQSNWDLLREAYSGDILIAGLGLGMVLLPILAREHVKSVTVIELSQDAIDLVVPHIRTAAGENADKLTVIQGDIFEWKPPRGARYHTIYFDIWGDISRNNLPDMRRLHQKFRRRKNSKTKTGHRQLYTKVKIEKIDVAWVPGAFEIPTVAGRLAASGRYLAVICLGAVVRGETTHDQHINRAVSMALTEIGVRCELPVLFGVLTCNSLEQAIARSGGQAATTGKDVENAQVGNKGVDCAEAALEMVDLMAKLPK
;
A
#
# COMPACT_ATOMS: atom_id res chain seq x y z
N THR A 1 -10.02 11.45 -5.16
CA THR A 1 -8.74 11.79 -4.50
C THR A 1 -7.58 10.99 -5.10
N GLU A 2 -6.31 11.36 -4.85
CA GLU A 2 -5.17 10.54 -5.30
C GLU A 2 -5.14 9.17 -4.61
N HIS A 3 -5.58 9.10 -3.34
CA HIS A 3 -5.81 7.84 -2.63
C HIS A 3 -6.81 6.92 -3.34
N GLU A 4 -7.94 7.47 -3.79
CA GLU A 4 -8.92 6.74 -4.62
C GLU A 4 -8.30 6.23 -5.91
N ARG A 5 -7.49 7.04 -6.59
CA ARG A 5 -6.81 6.57 -7.80
C ARG A 5 -5.84 5.43 -7.51
N GLN A 6 -5.03 5.54 -6.46
CA GLN A 6 -4.06 4.51 -6.08
C GLN A 6 -4.75 3.21 -5.64
N SER A 7 -5.74 3.29 -4.74
CA SER A 7 -6.51 2.11 -4.29
C SER A 7 -7.27 1.45 -5.43
N ASN A 8 -7.82 2.24 -6.37
CA ASN A 8 -8.44 1.74 -7.59
C ASN A 8 -7.42 1.08 -8.53
N TRP A 9 -6.23 1.66 -8.69
CA TRP A 9 -5.14 1.10 -9.49
C TRP A 9 -4.63 -0.23 -8.92
N ASP A 10 -4.50 -0.34 -7.61
CA ASP A 10 -4.08 -1.57 -6.94
C ASP A 10 -5.14 -2.67 -7.11
N LEU A 11 -6.42 -2.33 -6.95
CA LEU A 11 -7.51 -3.24 -7.28
C LEU A 11 -7.45 -3.69 -8.74
N LEU A 12 -7.23 -2.77 -9.69
CA LEU A 12 -7.09 -3.12 -11.10
C LEU A 12 -5.89 -4.03 -11.36
N ARG A 13 -4.79 -3.93 -10.62
CA ARG A 13 -3.68 -4.89 -10.73
C ARG A 13 -4.04 -6.25 -10.15
N GLU A 14 -4.75 -6.27 -9.02
CA GLU A 14 -5.10 -7.51 -8.30
C GLU A 14 -6.27 -8.28 -8.95
N ALA A 15 -7.25 -7.59 -9.52
CA ALA A 15 -8.47 -8.14 -10.12
C ALA A 15 -8.25 -8.70 -11.53
N TYR A 16 -7.23 -9.52 -11.73
CA TYR A 16 -6.83 -10.01 -13.07
C TYR A 16 -7.71 -11.17 -13.59
N SER A 17 -8.17 -12.06 -12.72
CA SER A 17 -8.90 -13.27 -13.14
C SER A 17 -9.77 -13.89 -12.04
N GLY A 18 -10.74 -14.71 -12.44
CA GLY A 18 -11.57 -15.53 -11.57
C GLY A 18 -12.76 -14.77 -10.96
N ASP A 19 -13.24 -15.27 -9.82
CA ASP A 19 -14.35 -14.69 -9.04
C ASP A 19 -13.85 -13.57 -8.13
N ILE A 20 -14.47 -12.41 -8.21
CA ILE A 20 -14.08 -11.19 -7.49
C ILE A 20 -15.22 -10.75 -6.56
N LEU A 21 -14.86 -10.38 -5.33
CA LEU A 21 -15.77 -9.75 -4.37
C LEU A 21 -15.33 -8.30 -4.12
N ILE A 22 -16.25 -7.36 -4.26
CA ILE A 22 -16.06 -5.93 -3.98
C ILE A 22 -17.11 -5.55 -2.93
N ALA A 23 -16.73 -4.80 -1.91
CA ALA A 23 -17.66 -4.25 -0.93
C ALA A 23 -17.46 -2.75 -0.78
N GLY A 24 -18.52 -1.96 -0.92
CA GLY A 24 -18.50 -0.50 -0.91
C GLY A 24 -18.41 0.14 -2.31
N LEU A 25 -18.10 1.44 -2.35
CA LEU A 25 -18.25 2.35 -3.50
C LEU A 25 -17.19 2.18 -4.60
N GLY A 26 -16.80 0.94 -4.92
CA GLY A 26 -16.12 0.59 -6.17
C GLY A 26 -17.05 0.60 -7.41
N LEU A 27 -18.29 1.07 -7.26
CA LEU A 27 -19.38 0.93 -8.23
C LEU A 27 -19.17 1.70 -9.55
N GLY A 28 -18.44 2.82 -9.56
CA GLY A 28 -18.35 3.67 -10.75
C GLY A 28 -17.04 3.57 -11.55
N MET A 29 -15.91 3.36 -10.87
CA MET A 29 -14.60 3.66 -11.46
C MET A 29 -13.79 2.43 -11.89
N VAL A 30 -13.97 1.31 -11.19
CA VAL A 30 -13.16 0.09 -11.37
C VAL A 30 -13.95 -1.06 -11.97
N LEU A 31 -15.28 -1.05 -11.87
CA LEU A 31 -16.12 -2.16 -12.35
C LEU A 31 -16.01 -2.39 -13.84
N LEU A 32 -16.13 -1.35 -14.68
CA LEU A 32 -16.05 -1.48 -16.13
C LEU A 32 -14.72 -2.10 -16.60
N PRO A 33 -13.54 -1.60 -16.21
CA PRO A 33 -12.28 -2.20 -16.62
C PRO A 33 -12.04 -3.60 -16.02
N ILE A 34 -12.68 -3.97 -14.91
CA ILE A 34 -12.65 -5.35 -14.37
C ILE A 34 -13.56 -6.27 -15.22
N LEU A 35 -14.79 -5.85 -15.51
CA LEU A 35 -15.77 -6.63 -16.28
C LEU A 35 -15.30 -6.88 -17.71
N ALA A 36 -14.57 -5.93 -18.30
CA ALA A 36 -13.97 -6.06 -19.63
C ALA A 36 -12.88 -7.13 -19.74
N ARG A 37 -12.39 -7.69 -18.61
CA ARG A 37 -11.33 -8.71 -18.64
C ARG A 37 -11.90 -10.08 -18.98
N GLU A 38 -11.28 -10.73 -19.96
CA GLU A 38 -11.64 -12.06 -20.42
C GLU A 38 -11.53 -13.11 -19.31
N HIS A 39 -10.48 -13.03 -18.49
CA HIS A 39 -10.21 -14.02 -17.44
C HIS A 39 -11.02 -13.80 -16.16
N VAL A 40 -11.80 -12.72 -16.06
CA VAL A 40 -12.72 -12.49 -14.94
C VAL A 40 -14.01 -13.27 -15.17
N LYS A 41 -14.35 -14.14 -14.21
CA LYS A 41 -15.51 -15.05 -14.30
C LYS A 41 -16.77 -14.43 -13.71
N SER A 42 -16.64 -13.80 -12.55
CA SER A 42 -17.75 -13.19 -11.84
C SER A 42 -17.27 -12.03 -10.98
N VAL A 43 -18.11 -11.02 -10.81
CA VAL A 43 -17.90 -9.89 -9.91
C VAL A 43 -19.13 -9.75 -9.03
N THR A 44 -18.97 -9.96 -7.73
CA THR A 44 -20.00 -9.73 -6.72
C THR A 44 -19.72 -8.40 -6.02
N VAL A 45 -20.69 -7.51 -6.00
CA VAL A 45 -20.64 -6.22 -5.29
C VAL A 45 -21.62 -6.24 -4.14
N ILE A 46 -21.15 -5.91 -2.94
CA ILE A 46 -21.99 -5.66 -1.76
C ILE A 46 -22.00 -4.15 -1.49
N GLU A 47 -23.15 -3.52 -1.65
CA GLU A 47 -23.32 -2.07 -1.47
C GLU A 47 -24.41 -1.78 -0.43
N LEU A 48 -24.13 -0.87 0.50
CA LEU A 48 -25.03 -0.53 1.59
C LEU A 48 -26.16 0.39 1.12
N SER A 49 -25.85 1.35 0.23
CA SER A 49 -26.79 2.37 -0.24
C SER A 49 -27.58 1.88 -1.46
N GLN A 50 -28.91 1.73 -1.30
CA GLN A 50 -29.80 1.44 -2.42
C GLN A 50 -29.80 2.58 -3.46
N ASP A 51 -29.77 3.83 -2.99
CA ASP A 51 -29.70 5.00 -3.87
C ASP A 51 -28.45 4.97 -4.77
N ALA A 52 -27.31 4.54 -4.24
CA ALA A 52 -26.07 4.39 -5.02
C ALA A 52 -26.19 3.26 -6.06
N ILE A 53 -26.85 2.15 -5.71
CA ILE A 53 -27.12 1.05 -6.64
C ILE A 53 -27.99 1.55 -7.79
N ASP A 54 -29.11 2.22 -7.48
CA ASP A 54 -30.08 2.68 -8.47
C ASP A 54 -29.49 3.74 -9.40
N LEU A 55 -28.61 4.60 -8.89
CA LEU A 55 -27.91 5.61 -9.66
C LEU A 55 -26.87 5.01 -10.62
N VAL A 56 -26.06 4.06 -10.16
CA VAL A 56 -24.84 3.65 -10.87
C VAL A 56 -25.00 2.37 -11.69
N VAL A 57 -25.71 1.36 -11.16
CA VAL A 57 -25.77 0.02 -11.77
C VAL A 57 -26.39 0.02 -13.18
N PRO A 58 -27.45 0.79 -13.48
CA PRO A 58 -27.98 0.84 -14.85
C PRO A 58 -26.95 1.31 -15.89
N HIS A 59 -26.14 2.31 -15.53
CA HIS A 59 -25.08 2.85 -16.39
C HIS A 59 -23.95 1.82 -16.60
N ILE A 60 -23.53 1.13 -15.53
CA ILE A 60 -22.51 0.08 -15.61
C ILE A 60 -22.98 -1.09 -16.47
N ARG A 61 -24.22 -1.55 -16.29
CA ARG A 61 -24.78 -2.65 -17.09
C ARG A 61 -24.86 -2.28 -18.57
N THR A 62 -25.27 -1.06 -18.87
CA THR A 62 -25.30 -0.54 -20.24
C THR A 62 -23.90 -0.50 -20.85
N ALA A 63 -22.92 0.06 -20.14
CA ALA A 63 -21.55 0.20 -20.64
C ALA A 63 -20.77 -1.13 -20.71
N ALA A 64 -21.11 -2.12 -19.88
CA ALA A 64 -20.46 -3.44 -19.89
C ALA A 64 -20.94 -4.34 -21.03
N GLY A 65 -22.09 -4.06 -21.64
CA GLY A 65 -22.68 -4.89 -22.70
C GLY A 65 -22.86 -6.35 -22.24
N GLU A 66 -22.41 -7.31 -23.05
CA GLU A 66 -22.46 -8.75 -22.74
C GLU A 66 -21.68 -9.11 -21.45
N ASN A 67 -20.69 -8.32 -21.05
CA ASN A 67 -19.96 -8.56 -19.80
C ASN A 67 -20.79 -8.24 -18.55
N ALA A 68 -21.97 -7.60 -18.69
CA ALA A 68 -22.87 -7.32 -17.57
C ALA A 68 -23.37 -8.60 -16.86
N ASP A 69 -23.36 -9.74 -17.56
CA ASP A 69 -23.74 -11.04 -16.99
C ASP A 69 -22.76 -11.54 -15.92
N LYS A 70 -21.52 -11.02 -15.93
CA LYS A 70 -20.52 -11.29 -14.88
C LYS A 70 -20.87 -10.57 -13.56
N LEU A 71 -21.72 -9.54 -13.60
CA LEU A 71 -21.96 -8.64 -12.47
C LEU A 71 -23.19 -9.02 -11.64
N THR A 72 -22.95 -9.35 -10.37
CA THR A 72 -23.98 -9.49 -9.33
C THR A 72 -23.84 -8.35 -8.32
N VAL A 73 -24.90 -7.57 -8.11
CA VAL A 73 -24.94 -6.50 -7.10
C VAL A 73 -25.97 -6.86 -6.04
N ILE A 74 -25.58 -6.76 -4.77
CA ILE A 74 -26.42 -7.11 -3.62
C ILE A 74 -26.45 -5.91 -2.69
N GLN A 75 -27.66 -5.42 -2.39
CA GLN A 75 -27.86 -4.44 -1.34
C GLN A 75 -27.61 -5.11 0.02
N GLY A 76 -26.68 -4.59 0.81
CA GLY A 76 -26.44 -5.07 2.17
C GLY A 76 -25.16 -4.56 2.81
N ASP A 77 -25.07 -4.75 4.12
CA ASP A 77 -23.86 -4.48 4.88
C ASP A 77 -22.87 -5.66 4.74
N ILE A 78 -21.64 -5.39 4.29
CA ILE A 78 -20.57 -6.41 4.19
C ILE A 78 -20.21 -7.04 5.54
N PHE A 79 -20.39 -6.34 6.66
CA PHE A 79 -20.16 -6.87 8.00
C PHE A 79 -21.22 -7.91 8.39
N GLU A 80 -22.44 -7.80 7.88
CA GLU A 80 -23.56 -8.71 8.18
C GLU A 80 -23.75 -9.78 7.10
N TRP A 81 -23.54 -9.42 5.84
CA TRP A 81 -23.79 -10.27 4.68
C TRP A 81 -23.04 -11.60 4.76
N LYS A 82 -23.72 -12.70 4.46
CA LYS A 82 -23.16 -14.06 4.52
C LYS A 82 -22.94 -14.57 3.10
N PRO A 83 -21.68 -14.81 2.69
CA PRO A 83 -21.42 -15.33 1.36
C PRO A 83 -21.95 -16.76 1.24
N PRO A 84 -22.46 -17.16 0.06
CA PRO A 84 -23.01 -18.50 -0.17
C PRO A 84 -22.10 -19.62 0.33
N ARG A 85 -22.69 -20.75 0.74
CA ARG A 85 -21.94 -21.89 1.27
C ARG A 85 -20.95 -22.38 0.20
N GLY A 86 -19.67 -22.42 0.56
CA GLY A 86 -18.60 -22.85 -0.35
C GLY A 86 -18.08 -21.76 -1.31
N ALA A 87 -18.66 -20.56 -1.33
CA ALA A 87 -18.17 -19.47 -2.18
C ALA A 87 -16.70 -19.15 -1.89
N ARG A 88 -15.90 -18.98 -2.95
CA ARG A 88 -14.50 -18.56 -2.86
C ARG A 88 -14.22 -17.48 -3.89
N TYR A 89 -13.30 -16.59 -3.55
CA TYR A 89 -12.94 -15.44 -4.37
C TYR A 89 -11.42 -15.40 -4.58
N HIS A 90 -11.02 -15.03 -5.78
CA HIS A 90 -9.64 -14.83 -6.18
C HIS A 90 -9.14 -13.48 -5.68
N THR A 91 -10.00 -12.47 -5.72
CA THR A 91 -9.76 -11.11 -5.22
C THR A 91 -10.93 -10.68 -4.34
N ILE A 92 -10.62 -10.07 -3.19
CA ILE A 92 -11.60 -9.50 -2.27
C ILE A 92 -11.15 -8.09 -1.95
N TYR A 93 -11.98 -7.10 -2.27
CA TYR A 93 -11.73 -5.69 -2.05
C TYR A 93 -12.76 -5.10 -1.10
N PHE A 94 -12.29 -4.30 -0.14
CA PHE A 94 -13.13 -3.58 0.81
C PHE A 94 -12.84 -2.08 0.65
N ASP A 95 -13.83 -1.36 0.16
CA ASP A 95 -13.81 0.07 -0.07
C ASP A 95 -14.30 0.83 1.16
N ILE A 96 -13.65 0.61 2.30
CA ILE A 96 -13.97 1.33 3.53
C ILE A 96 -13.11 2.59 3.62
N TRP A 97 -13.68 3.73 3.26
CA TRP A 97 -13.03 5.04 3.34
C TRP A 97 -13.13 5.62 4.75
N GLY A 98 -12.03 6.18 5.23
CA GLY A 98 -11.98 7.03 6.44
C GLY A 98 -10.62 7.00 7.12
N ASP A 99 -9.53 7.25 6.39
CA ASP A 99 -8.15 7.18 6.88
C ASP A 99 -7.74 5.78 7.42
N ILE A 100 -6.46 5.43 7.30
CA ILE A 100 -5.88 4.40 8.18
C ILE A 100 -5.74 5.05 9.57
N SER A 101 -6.87 5.38 10.20
CA SER A 101 -6.93 5.81 11.59
C SER A 101 -6.94 4.58 12.48
N ARG A 102 -6.46 4.71 13.73
CA ARG A 102 -6.59 3.65 14.75
C ARG A 102 -8.04 3.16 14.94
N ASN A 103 -9.02 3.96 14.52
CA ASN A 103 -10.44 3.68 14.67
C ASN A 103 -10.98 2.65 13.65
N ASN A 104 -10.38 2.55 12.46
CA ASN A 104 -10.88 1.67 11.38
C ASN A 104 -10.13 0.32 11.25
N LEU A 105 -9.00 0.18 11.96
CA LEU A 105 -8.23 -1.06 12.07
C LEU A 105 -9.05 -2.26 12.62
N PRO A 106 -9.93 -2.10 13.63
CA PRO A 106 -10.78 -3.19 14.12
C PRO A 106 -11.72 -3.75 13.04
N ASP A 107 -12.34 -2.88 12.24
CA ASP A 107 -13.28 -3.27 11.20
C ASP A 107 -12.60 -3.96 10.03
N MET A 108 -11.44 -3.46 9.59
CA MET A 108 -10.57 -4.16 8.64
C MET A 108 -10.19 -5.55 9.15
N ARG A 109 -9.78 -5.68 10.42
CA ARG A 109 -9.42 -6.98 11.02
C ARG A 109 -10.62 -7.92 11.03
N ARG A 110 -11.81 -7.42 11.38
CA ARG A 110 -13.05 -8.20 11.40
C ARG A 110 -13.39 -8.74 10.02
N LEU A 111 -13.30 -7.91 8.96
CA LEU A 111 -13.52 -8.34 7.58
C LEU A 111 -12.47 -9.36 7.12
N HIS A 112 -11.20 -9.09 7.37
CA HIS A 112 -10.13 -10.04 7.03
C HIS A 112 -10.32 -11.39 7.73
N GLN A 113 -10.73 -11.41 9.01
CA GLN A 113 -11.02 -12.64 9.73
C GLN A 113 -12.22 -13.38 9.15
N LYS A 114 -13.31 -12.65 8.86
CA LYS A 114 -14.54 -13.19 8.25
C LYS A 114 -14.27 -13.85 6.89
N PHE A 115 -13.44 -13.23 6.05
CA PHE A 115 -13.17 -13.69 4.69
C PHE A 115 -11.88 -14.52 4.55
N ARG A 116 -11.11 -14.73 5.63
CA ARG A 116 -9.80 -15.42 5.63
C ARG A 116 -9.80 -16.76 4.88
N ARG A 117 -10.83 -17.59 5.08
CA ARG A 117 -10.94 -18.94 4.49
C ARG A 117 -11.59 -18.95 3.10
N ARG A 118 -12.10 -17.80 2.65
CA ARG A 118 -12.86 -17.64 1.41
C ARG A 118 -11.98 -17.13 0.26
N LYS A 119 -10.77 -16.66 0.54
CA LYS A 119 -9.78 -16.32 -0.49
C LYS A 119 -9.15 -17.59 -1.07
N ASN A 120 -9.04 -17.70 -2.38
CA ASN A 120 -8.30 -18.79 -3.03
C ASN A 120 -6.82 -18.70 -2.65
N SER A 121 -6.26 -19.79 -2.11
CA SER A 121 -4.87 -19.79 -1.59
C SER A 121 -3.80 -19.75 -2.70
N LYS A 122 -4.21 -19.91 -3.97
CA LYS A 122 -3.30 -19.96 -5.12
C LYS A 122 -3.16 -18.64 -5.87
N THR A 123 -3.95 -17.61 -5.57
CA THR A 123 -3.75 -16.27 -6.14
C THR A 123 -2.84 -15.46 -5.25
N LYS A 124 -1.58 -15.29 -5.70
CA LYS A 124 -0.64 -14.32 -5.14
C LYS A 124 -1.23 -12.93 -5.37
N THR A 125 -1.96 -12.37 -4.40
CA THR A 125 -2.14 -10.91 -4.33
C THR A 125 -0.76 -10.31 -4.09
N GLY A 126 -0.15 -9.80 -5.16
CA GLY A 126 0.91 -8.82 -5.07
C GLY A 126 0.33 -7.53 -4.49
N HIS A 127 1.13 -6.83 -3.70
CA HIS A 127 0.85 -5.55 -3.04
C HIS A 127 0.24 -5.63 -1.63
N ARG A 128 -1.00 -6.05 -1.37
CA ARG A 128 -1.51 -6.00 0.03
C ARG A 128 -0.99 -7.08 1.00
N GLN A 129 -0.12 -7.97 0.52
CA GLN A 129 0.49 -9.05 1.30
C GLN A 129 2.00 -8.91 1.46
N LEU A 130 2.54 -7.70 1.40
CA LEU A 130 3.95 -7.44 1.68
C LEU A 130 4.18 -7.16 3.18
N TYR A 131 3.32 -6.34 3.81
CA TYR A 131 3.36 -6.09 5.27
C TYR A 131 3.01 -7.29 6.15
N THR A 132 2.36 -8.31 5.59
CA THR A 132 1.93 -9.51 6.35
C THR A 132 2.82 -10.74 6.13
N LYS A 133 3.92 -10.61 5.37
CA LYS A 133 4.85 -11.72 5.11
C LYS A 133 6.12 -11.68 5.96
N VAL A 134 6.55 -10.50 6.43
CA VAL A 134 7.69 -10.41 7.33
C VAL A 134 7.18 -10.55 8.76
N LYS A 135 7.56 -11.65 9.41
CA LYS A 135 7.30 -11.82 10.84
C LYS A 135 8.06 -10.73 11.61
N ILE A 136 7.46 -10.17 12.66
CA ILE A 136 8.10 -9.10 13.45
C ILE A 136 9.45 -9.58 14.00
N GLU A 137 9.55 -10.86 14.37
CA GLU A 137 10.79 -11.50 14.83
C GLU A 137 11.91 -11.56 13.77
N LYS A 138 11.64 -11.17 12.51
CA LYS A 138 12.63 -11.07 11.42
C LYS A 138 13.05 -9.63 11.13
N ILE A 139 12.63 -8.69 11.97
CA ILE A 139 12.95 -7.26 11.86
C ILE A 139 13.81 -6.88 13.07
N ASP A 140 15.07 -6.52 12.80
CA ASP A 140 15.93 -5.92 13.82
C ASP A 140 15.92 -4.39 13.66
N VAL A 141 15.97 -3.68 14.78
CA VAL A 141 16.04 -2.21 14.82
C VAL A 141 17.32 -1.80 15.52
N ALA A 142 18.12 -0.97 14.85
CA ALA A 142 19.32 -0.35 15.41
C ALA A 142 19.15 1.16 15.46
N TRP A 143 19.24 1.73 16.66
CA TRP A 143 19.17 3.17 16.88
C TRP A 143 20.55 3.80 16.80
N VAL A 144 20.64 4.97 16.18
CA VAL A 144 21.87 5.76 16.08
C VAL A 144 21.61 7.19 16.57
N PRO A 145 22.66 7.92 17.02
CA PRO A 145 22.50 9.27 17.56
C PRO A 145 21.97 10.30 16.56
N GLY A 146 22.33 10.18 15.29
CA GLY A 146 21.89 11.09 14.24
C GLY A 146 21.97 10.48 12.84
N ALA A 147 21.50 11.24 11.85
CA ALA A 147 21.47 10.78 10.45
C ALA A 147 22.88 10.47 9.92
N PHE A 148 23.89 11.17 10.42
CA PHE A 148 25.28 11.02 9.99
C PHE A 148 25.89 9.67 10.41
N GLU A 149 25.41 9.06 11.49
CA GLU A 149 25.85 7.74 11.96
C GLU A 149 25.14 6.57 11.30
N ILE A 150 24.03 6.82 10.58
CA ILE A 150 23.25 5.79 9.89
C ILE A 150 24.12 4.94 8.94
N PRO A 151 24.96 5.51 8.05
CA PRO A 151 25.77 4.71 7.13
C PRO A 151 26.73 3.75 7.82
N THR A 152 27.32 4.14 8.95
CA THR A 152 28.24 3.28 9.71
C THR A 152 27.54 2.00 10.19
N VAL A 153 26.34 2.13 10.76
CA VAL A 153 25.57 0.98 11.22
C VAL A 153 24.98 0.20 10.06
N ALA A 154 24.44 0.89 9.04
CA ALA A 154 23.91 0.25 7.84
C ALA A 154 24.96 -0.61 7.14
N GLY A 155 26.18 -0.11 7.01
CA GLY A 155 27.31 -0.86 6.45
C GLY A 155 27.65 -2.11 7.24
N ARG A 156 27.65 -2.02 8.58
CA ARG A 156 27.90 -3.19 9.43
C ARG A 156 26.78 -4.23 9.34
N LEU A 157 25.52 -3.80 9.24
CA LEU A 157 24.39 -4.69 9.06
C LEU A 157 24.43 -5.37 7.68
N ALA A 158 24.61 -4.60 6.61
CA ALA A 158 24.71 -5.11 5.24
C ALA A 158 25.85 -6.12 5.08
N ALA A 159 27.03 -5.82 5.62
CA ALA A 159 28.20 -6.70 5.55
C ALA A 159 28.07 -7.98 6.42
N SER A 160 27.10 -8.04 7.34
CA SER A 160 26.97 -9.19 8.25
C SER A 160 26.45 -10.47 7.58
N GLY A 161 25.87 -10.36 6.37
CA GLY A 161 25.22 -11.47 5.67
C GLY A 161 23.93 -12.00 6.32
N ARG A 162 23.45 -11.36 7.40
CA ARG A 162 22.25 -11.78 8.14
C ARG A 162 20.95 -11.18 7.60
N TYR A 163 21.04 -10.10 6.83
CA TYR A 163 19.89 -9.32 6.37
C TYR A 163 19.71 -9.46 4.88
N LEU A 164 18.45 -9.33 4.42
CA LEU A 164 18.10 -9.32 3.00
C LEU A 164 18.01 -7.88 2.45
N ALA A 165 17.74 -6.91 3.32
CA ALA A 165 17.70 -5.49 3.02
C ALA A 165 17.97 -4.69 4.29
N VAL A 166 18.40 -3.44 4.15
CA VAL A 166 18.57 -2.49 5.26
C VAL A 166 17.77 -1.22 4.93
N ILE A 167 16.84 -0.86 5.80
CA ILE A 167 16.03 0.36 5.65
C ILE A 167 16.61 1.45 6.56
N CYS A 168 17.08 2.53 5.96
CA CYS A 168 17.73 3.63 6.68
C CYS A 168 16.73 4.77 6.87
N LEU A 169 16.22 4.94 8.10
CA LEU A 169 15.23 5.97 8.43
C LEU A 169 15.85 7.10 9.24
N GLY A 170 15.47 8.33 8.92
CA GLY A 170 15.90 9.53 9.65
C GLY A 170 15.23 10.78 9.11
N ALA A 171 15.54 11.92 9.71
CA ALA A 171 15.12 13.22 9.19
C ALA A 171 16.21 14.26 9.45
N VAL A 172 16.47 15.07 8.43
CA VAL A 172 17.38 16.21 8.47
C VAL A 172 16.57 17.40 7.98
N VAL A 173 16.36 18.36 8.88
CA VAL A 173 15.63 19.59 8.61
C VAL A 173 16.64 20.73 8.46
N ARG A 174 16.44 21.55 7.43
CA ARG A 174 17.28 22.71 7.15
C ARG A 174 17.35 23.64 8.37
N GLY A 175 18.58 23.99 8.74
CA GLY A 175 18.87 24.99 9.77
C GLY A 175 19.40 26.30 9.18
N GLU A 176 20.04 27.11 10.01
CA GLU A 176 20.61 28.41 9.62
C GLU A 176 21.87 28.29 8.74
N THR A 177 22.59 27.18 8.87
CA THR A 177 23.84 26.91 8.15
C THR A 177 23.66 25.81 7.11
N THR A 178 24.67 25.60 6.25
CA THR A 178 24.69 24.54 5.23
C THR A 178 24.91 23.12 5.80
N HIS A 179 24.87 22.96 7.13
CA HIS A 179 25.16 21.69 7.79
C HIS A 179 24.25 20.54 7.33
N ASP A 180 22.97 20.83 7.11
CA ASP A 180 21.98 19.89 6.57
C ASP A 180 22.41 19.34 5.20
N GLN A 181 22.93 20.21 4.31
CA GLN A 181 23.37 19.82 2.98
C GLN A 181 24.57 18.87 3.03
N HIS A 182 25.52 19.13 3.93
CA HIS A 182 26.67 18.27 4.14
C HIS A 182 26.26 16.90 4.69
N ILE A 183 25.34 16.85 5.66
CA ILE A 183 24.79 15.58 6.18
C ILE A 183 24.07 14.83 5.06
N ASN A 184 23.11 15.48 4.39
CA ASN A 184 22.26 14.84 3.38
C ASN A 184 23.09 14.24 2.24
N ARG A 185 24.10 14.98 1.76
CA ARG A 185 25.01 14.50 0.71
C ARG A 185 25.88 13.35 1.18
N ALA A 186 26.50 13.45 2.36
CA ALA A 186 27.36 12.39 2.89
C ALA A 186 26.57 11.09 3.13
N VAL A 187 25.39 11.19 3.73
CA VAL A 187 24.56 10.04 4.08
C VAL A 187 24.01 9.37 2.81
N SER A 188 23.46 10.14 1.86
CA SER A 188 22.93 9.55 0.61
C SER A 188 24.01 8.83 -0.19
N MET A 189 25.17 9.46 -0.39
CA MET A 189 26.30 8.85 -1.11
C MET A 189 26.80 7.58 -0.43
N ALA A 190 27.00 7.62 0.89
CA ALA A 190 27.50 6.46 1.63
C ALA A 190 26.52 5.29 1.60
N LEU A 191 25.21 5.53 1.71
CA LEU A 191 24.20 4.47 1.64
C LEU A 191 24.11 3.83 0.24
N THR A 192 24.22 4.62 -0.82
CA THR A 192 24.34 4.09 -2.19
C THR A 192 25.59 3.22 -2.33
N GLU A 193 26.74 3.69 -1.86
CA GLU A 193 28.00 2.92 -1.93
C GLU A 193 27.90 1.60 -1.14
N ILE A 194 27.33 1.62 0.06
CA ILE A 194 27.12 0.40 0.86
C ILE A 194 26.25 -0.59 0.10
N GLY A 195 25.13 -0.15 -0.49
CA GLY A 195 24.23 -1.03 -1.23
C GLY A 195 24.91 -1.69 -2.43
N VAL A 196 25.71 -0.93 -3.18
CA VAL A 196 26.50 -1.46 -4.31
C VAL A 196 27.58 -2.43 -3.82
N ARG A 197 28.39 -2.02 -2.85
CA ARG A 197 29.53 -2.81 -2.36
C ARG A 197 29.11 -4.11 -1.67
N CYS A 198 28.00 -4.09 -0.94
CA CYS A 198 27.48 -5.25 -0.23
C CYS A 198 26.49 -6.08 -1.06
N GLU A 199 26.19 -5.66 -2.30
CA GLU A 199 25.22 -6.29 -3.20
C GLU A 199 23.86 -6.55 -2.51
N LEU A 200 23.43 -5.58 -1.71
CA LEU A 200 22.27 -5.69 -0.83
C LEU A 200 21.41 -4.42 -0.92
N PRO A 201 20.08 -4.53 -1.02
CA PRO A 201 19.21 -3.36 -1.02
C PRO A 201 19.35 -2.52 0.26
N VAL A 202 19.89 -1.31 0.13
CA VAL A 202 19.98 -0.31 1.20
C VAL A 202 19.08 0.88 0.83
N LEU A 203 17.99 1.05 1.58
CA LEU A 203 16.90 1.95 1.23
C LEU A 203 17.08 3.30 1.92
N PHE A 204 16.95 4.38 1.14
CA PHE A 204 17.10 5.76 1.60
C PHE A 204 15.75 6.34 2.07
N GLY A 205 15.44 6.14 3.35
CA GLY A 205 14.28 6.72 4.04
C GLY A 205 14.65 7.89 4.95
N VAL A 206 15.75 8.58 4.68
CA VAL A 206 16.14 9.80 5.39
C VAL A 206 15.45 10.99 4.75
N LEU A 207 14.58 11.66 5.49
CA LEU A 207 13.86 12.85 5.03
C LEU A 207 14.82 14.05 4.94
N THR A 208 14.88 14.69 3.79
CA THR A 208 15.65 15.91 3.56
C THR A 208 14.69 17.08 3.36
N CYS A 209 14.38 17.81 4.43
CA CYS A 209 13.26 18.76 4.47
C CYS A 209 13.71 20.19 4.71
N ASN A 210 13.01 21.16 4.12
CA ASN A 210 13.28 22.57 4.37
C ASN A 210 12.62 23.08 5.66
N SER A 211 11.63 22.34 6.19
CA SER A 211 10.91 22.72 7.40
C SER A 211 10.43 21.50 8.18
N LEU A 212 10.07 21.71 9.45
CA LEU A 212 9.52 20.67 10.31
C LEU A 212 8.17 20.17 9.80
N GLU A 213 7.33 21.06 9.27
CA GLU A 213 6.03 20.72 8.69
C GLU A 213 6.19 19.76 7.52
N GLN A 214 7.19 19.99 6.66
CA GLN A 214 7.52 19.08 5.56
C GLN A 214 7.95 17.71 6.05
N ALA A 215 8.68 17.63 7.16
CA ALA A 215 9.11 16.37 7.77
C ALA A 215 7.92 15.61 8.37
N ILE A 216 7.05 16.29 9.12
CA ILE A 216 5.82 15.72 9.71
C ILE A 216 4.92 15.17 8.61
N ALA A 217 4.71 15.97 7.56
CA ALA A 217 3.87 15.58 6.44
C ALA A 217 4.38 14.28 5.77
N ARG A 218 5.71 14.10 5.68
CA ARG A 218 6.35 12.93 5.06
C ARG A 218 6.58 11.74 6.00
N SER A 219 6.29 11.89 7.30
CA SER A 219 6.39 10.81 8.30
C SER A 219 5.03 10.22 8.68
N GLY A 220 3.97 10.51 7.89
CA GLY A 220 2.60 10.07 8.19
C GLY A 220 1.85 10.96 9.18
N GLY A 221 2.29 12.20 9.39
CA GLY A 221 1.49 13.20 10.11
C GLY A 221 0.49 13.88 9.18
N GLN A 222 -0.71 14.18 9.69
CA GLN A 222 -1.58 15.19 9.08
C GLN A 222 -0.87 16.54 9.25
N ALA A 223 -0.33 17.11 8.17
CA ALA A 223 0.20 18.45 8.24
C ALA A 223 -0.95 19.41 8.61
N ALA A 224 -0.82 20.13 9.72
CA ALA A 224 -1.67 21.27 10.04
C ALA A 224 -1.41 22.35 9.00
N THR A 225 -2.18 22.36 7.92
CA THR A 225 -2.07 23.38 6.88
C THR A 225 -2.97 24.56 7.23
N THR A 226 -2.43 25.55 7.94
CA THR A 226 -2.99 26.90 7.97
C THR A 226 -2.60 27.63 6.67
N GLY A 227 -3.44 27.50 5.66
CA GLY A 227 -3.34 28.22 4.38
C GLY A 227 -4.59 27.96 3.54
N LYS A 228 -5.15 28.99 2.92
CA LYS A 228 -6.44 28.96 2.21
C LYS A 228 -6.47 28.16 0.90
N ASP A 229 -5.40 27.44 0.57
CA ASP A 229 -5.23 26.73 -0.71
C ASP A 229 -4.94 25.23 -0.53
N VAL A 230 -5.62 24.55 0.42
CA VAL A 230 -5.36 23.13 0.72
C VAL A 230 -6.64 22.30 0.73
N GLU A 231 -7.08 21.89 -0.46
CA GLU A 231 -8.12 20.86 -0.59
C GLU A 231 -7.57 19.46 -0.96
N ASN A 232 -6.26 19.28 -1.16
CA ASN A 232 -5.72 17.99 -1.65
C ASN A 232 -4.29 17.59 -1.22
N ALA A 233 -3.73 18.17 -0.15
CA ALA A 233 -2.37 17.79 0.28
C ALA A 233 -2.36 16.47 1.08
N GLN A 234 -2.54 15.34 0.40
CA GLN A 234 -2.25 14.03 0.96
C GLN A 234 -0.73 13.83 0.96
N VAL A 235 -0.12 13.73 2.14
CA VAL A 235 1.33 13.56 2.25
C VAL A 235 1.64 12.17 2.82
N GLY A 236 2.42 11.39 2.05
CA GLY A 236 2.71 9.97 2.31
C GLY A 236 3.69 9.73 3.46
N ASN A 237 3.90 8.46 3.83
CA ASN A 237 4.88 8.06 4.85
C ASN A 237 6.11 7.43 4.19
N LYS A 238 7.25 8.13 4.21
CA LYS A 238 8.45 7.67 3.51
C LYS A 238 9.02 6.35 4.05
N GLY A 239 8.78 6.04 5.32
CA GLY A 239 9.18 4.76 5.92
C GLY A 239 8.38 3.58 5.37
N VAL A 240 7.09 3.79 5.10
CA VAL A 240 6.18 2.83 4.47
C VAL A 240 6.64 2.56 3.03
N ASP A 241 6.89 3.62 2.26
CA ASP A 241 7.42 3.50 0.88
C ASP A 241 8.75 2.71 0.84
N CYS A 242 9.65 2.97 1.79
CA CYS A 242 10.93 2.26 1.87
C CYS A 242 10.76 0.78 2.23
N ALA A 243 9.78 0.44 3.07
CA ALA A 243 9.49 -0.95 3.40
C ALA A 243 8.92 -1.71 2.20
N GLU A 244 8.07 -1.08 1.38
CA GLU A 244 7.57 -1.69 0.14
C GLU A 244 8.69 -1.90 -0.87
N ALA A 245 9.48 -0.85 -1.14
CA ALA A 245 10.62 -0.92 -2.04
C ALA A 245 11.64 -1.97 -1.58
N ALA A 246 11.87 -2.11 -0.27
CA ALA A 246 12.76 -3.16 0.25
C ALA A 246 12.27 -4.56 -0.12
N LEU A 247 10.97 -4.84 0.04
CA LEU A 247 10.43 -6.16 -0.25
C LEU A 247 10.43 -6.48 -1.75
N GLU A 248 10.14 -5.48 -2.60
CA GLU A 248 10.24 -5.62 -4.05
C GLU A 248 11.69 -5.86 -4.49
N MET A 249 12.64 -5.12 -3.92
CA MET A 249 14.06 -5.30 -4.20
C MET A 249 14.56 -6.67 -3.74
N VAL A 250 14.14 -7.15 -2.57
CA VAL A 250 14.51 -8.50 -2.11
C VAL A 250 13.99 -9.58 -3.06
N ASP A 251 12.75 -9.48 -3.53
CA ASP A 251 12.18 -10.43 -4.50
C ASP A 251 12.88 -10.33 -5.87
N LEU A 252 13.25 -9.13 -6.31
CA LEU A 252 14.01 -8.92 -7.55
C LEU A 252 15.42 -9.50 -7.45
N MET A 253 16.16 -9.17 -6.40
CA MET A 253 17.53 -9.65 -6.16
C MET A 253 17.60 -11.18 -6.10
N ALA A 254 16.56 -11.83 -5.55
CA ALA A 254 16.48 -13.29 -5.52
C ALA A 254 16.29 -13.94 -6.91
N LYS A 255 15.83 -13.18 -7.91
CA LYS A 255 15.62 -13.65 -9.29
C LYS A 255 16.79 -13.32 -10.22
N LEU A 256 17.65 -12.39 -9.82
CA LEU A 256 18.81 -12.01 -10.61
C LEU A 256 19.91 -13.07 -10.53
N PRO A 257 20.74 -13.22 -11.56
CA PRO A 257 21.92 -14.07 -11.49
C PRO A 257 22.86 -13.56 -10.38
N LYS A 258 23.51 -14.50 -9.69
CA LYS A 258 24.60 -14.21 -8.77
C LYS A 258 25.91 -14.04 -9.52
#